data_AF-M1EGW4-F1
#
_entry.id   AF-M1EGW4-F1
#
_cell.length_a   1.000
_cell.length_b   1.000
_cell.length_c   1.000
_cell.angle_alpha   90.00
_cell.angle_beta   90.00
_cell.angle_gamma   90.00
#
_symmetry.space_group_name_H-M   'P 1'
#
loop_
_entity.id
_entity.type
_entity.pdbx_description
1 polymer ?
#
loop_
_entity_poly.entity_id
_entity_poly.type
_entity_poly.pdbx_seq_one_letter_code
_entity_poly.pdbx_strand_id
1 'polypeptide(L)'
;ELLSAAKFFQLEALQRHCEIICAKSINTDNCVDIYNHAKFLGVTELSAYCEGYFLKNMMVLIENEAFKQLLYDKNGEGTGQDVLQDLQ
;
A
#
# COMPACT_ATOMS: atom_id res chain seq x y z
N GLU A 1 4.79 -13.70 0.25
CA GLU A 1 4.92 -15.10 -0.24
C GLU A 1 3.58 -15.83 -0.44
N LEU A 2 2.85 -16.24 0.62
CA LEU A 2 1.61 -17.01 0.41
C LEU A 2 0.52 -16.21 -0.34
N LEU A 3 0.39 -14.91 -0.03
CA LEU A 3 -0.51 -14.01 -0.75
C LEU A 3 -0.15 -13.92 -2.24
N SER A 4 1.15 -13.84 -2.56
CA SER A 4 1.65 -13.82 -3.95
C SER A 4 1.27 -15.10 -4.69
N ALA A 5 1.46 -16.27 -4.06
CA ALA A 5 1.10 -17.56 -4.66
C ALA A 5 -0.42 -17.66 -4.87
N ALA A 6 -1.22 -17.27 -3.87
CA ALA A 6 -2.68 -17.26 -3.98
C ALA A 6 -3.16 -16.34 -5.11
N LYS A 7 -2.54 -15.16 -5.28
CA LYS A 7 -2.82 -14.24 -6.39
C LYS A 7 -2.44 -14.85 -7.74
N PHE A 8 -1.26 -15.44 -7.86
CA PHE A 8 -0.76 -16.04 -9.10
C PHE A 8 -1.63 -17.20 -9.57
N PHE A 9 -2.02 -18.10 -8.66
CA PHE A 9 -2.91 -19.23 -8.96
C PHE A 9 -4.40 -18.87 -8.94
N GLN A 10 -4.76 -17.60 -8.73
CA GLN A 10 -6.15 -17.11 -8.69
C GLN A 10 -7.04 -17.83 -7.67
N LEU A 11 -6.48 -18.13 -6.50
CA LEU A 11 -7.18 -18.78 -5.40
C LEU A 11 -7.87 -17.73 -4.52
N GLU A 12 -9.02 -17.22 -4.96
CA GLU A 12 -9.69 -16.05 -4.35
C GLU A 12 -9.93 -16.18 -2.84
N ALA A 13 -10.47 -17.32 -2.39
CA ALA A 13 -10.74 -17.54 -0.96
C ALA A 13 -9.46 -17.52 -0.11
N LEU A 14 -8.37 -18.10 -0.63
CA LEU A 14 -7.08 -18.09 0.05
C LEU A 14 -6.43 -16.70 0.00
N GLN A 15 -6.54 -16.00 -1.13
CA GLN A 15 -6.06 -14.62 -1.27
C GLN A 15 -6.76 -13.73 -0.22
N ARG A 16 -8.10 -13.78 -0.16
CA ARG A 16 -8.89 -13.03 0.82
C ARG A 16 -8.48 -13.36 2.26
N HIS A 17 -8.24 -14.64 2.56
CA HIS A 17 -7.76 -15.05 3.87
C HIS A 17 -6.39 -14.47 4.22
N CYS A 18 -5.44 -14.49 3.26
CA CYS A 18 -4.13 -13.89 3.44
C CYS A 18 -4.22 -12.37 3.65
N GLU A 19 -5.09 -11.68 2.90
CA GLU A 19 -5.33 -10.24 3.08
C GLU A 19 -5.83 -9.91 4.48
N ILE A 20 -6.77 -10.69 5.02
CA ILE A 20 -7.27 -10.51 6.38
C ILE A 20 -6.16 -10.70 7.42
N ILE A 21 -5.28 -11.69 7.22
CA ILE A 21 -4.15 -11.90 8.13
C ILE A 21 -3.19 -10.71 8.08
N CYS A 22 -2.80 -10.24 6.89
CA CYS A 22 -1.94 -9.07 6.72
C CYS A 22 -2.54 -7.82 7.36
N ALA A 23 -3.84 -7.58 7.17
CA ALA A 23 -4.56 -6.45 7.75
C ALA A 23 -4.60 -6.48 9.29
N LYS A 24 -4.66 -7.68 9.89
CA LYS A 24 -4.61 -7.87 11.35
C LYS A 24 -3.21 -7.74 11.92
N SER A 25 -2.18 -8.05 11.14
CA SER A 25 -0.77 -7.99 11.56
C SER A 25 -0.11 -6.63 11.33
N ILE A 26 -0.82 -5.67 10.75
CA ILE A 26 -0.27 -4.35 10.44
C ILE A 26 0.12 -3.60 11.72
N ASN A 27 1.28 -2.96 11.69
CA ASN A 27 1.76 -2.04 12.71
C ASN A 27 2.63 -0.93 12.07
N THR A 28 3.12 0.01 12.87
CA THR A 28 3.92 1.13 12.36
C THR A 28 5.25 0.72 11.71
N ASP A 29 5.76 -0.47 12.04
CA ASP A 29 7.07 -0.93 11.56
C ASP A 29 6.96 -1.63 10.21
N ASN A 30 5.84 -2.31 9.93
CA ASN A 30 5.64 -3.13 8.73
C ASN A 30 4.61 -2.58 7.73
N CYS A 31 3.89 -1.51 8.07
CA CYS A 31 2.77 -1.03 7.26
C CYS A 31 3.15 -0.62 5.83
N VAL A 32 4.35 -0.03 5.64
CA VAL A 32 4.86 0.37 4.32
C VAL A 32 5.18 -0.86 3.45
N ASP A 33 5.79 -1.88 4.03
CA ASP A 33 6.12 -3.13 3.32
C ASP A 33 4.85 -3.87 2.87
N ILE A 34 3.86 -3.97 3.77
CA ILE A 34 2.56 -4.58 3.45
C ILE A 34 1.86 -3.80 2.33
N TYR A 35 1.85 -2.47 2.40
CA TYR A 35 1.27 -1.61 1.37
C TYR A 35 1.94 -1.80 0.01
N ASN A 36 3.27 -1.74 -0.04
CA ASN A 36 4.03 -1.89 -1.29
C ASN A 36 3.80 -3.27 -1.90
N HIS A 37 3.77 -4.32 -1.06
CA HIS A 37 3.47 -5.66 -1.53
C HIS A 37 2.04 -5.78 -2.07
N ALA A 38 1.06 -5.19 -1.39
CA ALA A 38 -0.33 -5.17 -1.85
C ALA A 38 -0.48 -4.41 -3.18
N LYS A 39 0.18 -3.26 -3.33
CA LYS A 39 0.21 -2.48 -4.59
C LYS A 39 0.87 -3.28 -5.72
N PHE A 40 2.02 -3.89 -5.46
CA PHE A 40 2.72 -4.73 -6.44
C PHE A 40 1.87 -5.90 -6.95
N LEU A 41 1.12 -6.54 -6.05
CA LEU A 41 0.23 -7.65 -6.40
C LEU A 41 -1.12 -7.20 -6.98
N GLY A 42 -1.43 -5.89 -7.01
CA GLY A 42 -2.72 -5.37 -7.45
C GLY A 42 -3.88 -5.80 -6.54
N VAL A 43 -3.64 -5.92 -5.23
CA VAL A 43 -4.63 -6.32 -4.23
C VAL A 43 -5.23 -5.07 -3.59
N THR A 44 -6.29 -4.56 -4.22
CA THR A 44 -6.83 -3.23 -3.94
C THR A 44 -7.36 -3.08 -2.52
N GLU A 45 -8.13 -4.04 -2.00
CA GLU A 45 -8.73 -3.96 -0.66
C GLU A 45 -7.66 -3.83 0.44
N LEU A 46 -6.61 -4.64 0.39
CA LEU A 46 -5.51 -4.57 1.35
C LEU A 46 -4.73 -3.25 1.23
N SER A 47 -4.48 -2.76 0.01
CA SER A 47 -3.79 -1.47 -0.18
C SER A 47 -4.60 -0.29 0.38
N ALA A 48 -5.91 -0.25 0.13
CA ALA A 48 -6.81 0.78 0.66
C ALA A 48 -6.91 0.70 2.19
N TYR A 49 -6.90 -0.51 2.75
CA TYR A 49 -6.84 -0.69 4.19
C TYR A 49 -5.54 -0.12 4.79
N CYS A 50 -4.40 -0.34 4.15
CA CYS A 50 -3.12 0.24 4.57
C CYS A 50 -3.14 1.77 4.49
N GLU A 51 -3.72 2.36 3.43
CA GLU A 51 -3.90 3.82 3.30
C GLU A 51 -4.74 4.38 4.48
N GLY A 52 -5.83 3.71 4.85
CA GLY A 52 -6.61 4.07 6.03
C GLY A 52 -5.82 3.95 7.34
N TYR A 53 -4.99 2.91 7.48
CA TYR A 53 -4.08 2.76 8.61
C TYR A 53 -3.05 3.90 8.65
N PHE A 54 -2.51 4.33 7.52
CA PHE A 54 -1.57 5.45 7.44
C PHE A 54 -2.21 6.74 7.95
N LEU A 55 -3.41 7.07 7.48
CA LEU A 55 -4.14 8.25 7.93
C LEU A 55 -4.39 8.22 9.44
N LYS A 56 -4.79 7.06 9.97
CA LYS A 56 -5.04 6.88 11.41
C LYS A 56 -3.78 7.09 12.26
N ASN A 57 -2.60 6.71 11.77
CA ASN A 57 -1.33 6.72 12.51
C ASN A 57 -0.35 7.78 12.01
N MET A 58 -0.83 8.75 11.22
CA MET A 58 0.01 9.68 10.45
C MET A 58 1.01 10.45 11.33
N MET A 59 0.60 10.85 12.54
CA MET A 59 1.45 11.56 13.50
C MET A 59 2.72 10.79 13.86
N VAL A 60 2.65 9.46 13.94
CA VAL A 60 3.82 8.61 14.22
C VAL A 60 4.57 8.29 12.93
N LEU A 61 3.83 8.02 11.85
CA LEU A 61 4.42 7.60 10.58
C LEU A 61 5.19 8.72 9.88
N ILE A 62 4.87 9.99 10.11
CA ILE A 62 5.60 11.11 9.49
C ILE A 62 7.07 11.15 9.90
N GLU A 63 7.43 10.52 11.01
CA GLU A 63 8.82 10.39 11.48
C GLU A 63 9.51 9.13 10.95
N ASN A 64 8.75 8.17 10.42
CA ASN A 64 9.25 6.90 9.89
C ASN A 64 9.88 7.09 8.49
N GLU A 65 11.14 6.67 8.34
CA GLU A 65 11.90 6.86 7.09
C GLU A 65 11.31 6.09 5.89
N ALA A 66 10.83 4.87 6.09
CA ALA A 66 10.20 4.11 5.01
C ALA A 66 8.89 4.79 4.54
N PHE A 67 8.12 5.35 5.47
CA PHE A 67 6.91 6.09 5.12
C PHE A 67 7.22 7.42 4.45
N LYS A 68 8.25 8.16 4.89
CA LYS A 68 8.72 9.36 4.17
C LYS A 68 9.16 9.02 2.75
N GLN A 69 9.95 7.96 2.57
CA GLN A 69 10.34 7.50 1.24
C GLN A 69 9.12 7.20 0.38
N LEU A 70 8.11 6.52 0.94
CA LEU A 70 6.86 6.25 0.24
C LEU A 70 6.14 7.53 -0.23
N LEU A 71 6.10 8.58 0.59
CA LEU A 71 5.47 9.86 0.26
C LEU A 71 6.23 10.66 -0.80
N TYR A 72 7.56 10.56 -0.79
CA TYR A 72 8.43 11.36 -1.65
C TYR A 72 8.95 10.62 -2.88
N ASP A 73 8.68 9.31 -3.01
CA ASP A 73 9.13 8.55 -4.17
C ASP A 73 8.42 9.06 -5.43
N LYS A 74 9.21 9.63 -6.35
CA LYS A 74 8.73 10.25 -7.59
C LYS A 74 8.31 9.23 -8.66
N ASN A 75 8.33 7.94 -8.33
CA ASN A 75 8.00 6.86 -9.27
C ASN A 75 6.49 6.67 -9.50
N GLY A 76 5.65 7.52 -8.90
CA GLY A 76 4.25 7.66 -9.26
C GLY A 76 4.06 8.40 -10.58
N GLU A 77 4.47 7.82 -11.71
CA GLU A 77 3.87 8.15 -13.02
C GLU A 77 2.41 7.66 -13.06
N GLY A 78 1.58 8.21 -12.17
CA GLY A 78 0.14 8.03 -12.13
C GLY A 78 -0.51 9.29 -12.64
N THR A 79 -0.57 9.46 -13.97
CA THR A 79 -1.62 10.20 -14.71
C THR A 79 -2.33 11.33 -13.96
N GLY A 80 -1.56 12.29 -13.48
CA GLY A 80 -2.02 13.57 -12.98
C GLY A 80 -1.10 14.60 -13.58
N GLN A 81 -1.23 14.83 -14.89
CA GLN A 81 -0.64 15.99 -15.52
C GLN A 81 -0.94 17.20 -14.64
N ASP A 82 0.14 17.90 -14.34
CA ASP A 82 0.20 19.15 -13.63
C ASP A 82 -0.80 20.13 -14.24
N VAL A 83 -2.02 20.21 -13.68
CA VAL A 83 -3.06 21.14 -14.15
C VAL A 83 -2.57 22.60 -14.09
N LEU A 84 -1.49 22.85 -13.35
CA LEU A 84 -0.83 24.15 -13.25
C LEU A 84 0.11 24.47 -14.43
N GLN A 85 0.53 23.49 -15.24
CA GLN A 85 1.31 23.75 -16.46
C GLN A 85 0.44 24.14 -17.66
N ASP A 86 -0.85 23.81 -17.66
CA ASP A 86 -1.80 24.20 -18.71
C ASP A 86 -2.36 25.64 -18.55
N LEU A 87 -1.90 26.37 -17.54
CA LEU A 87 -2.32 27.76 -17.25
C LEU A 87 -1.23 28.81 -17.53
N GLN A 88 -0.17 28.45 -18.26
CA GLN A 88 0.80 29.40 -18.83
C GLN A 88 0.58 29.57 -20.33
#